data_AF-A0A8T4DRY0-F1
#
_entry.id   AF-A0A8T4DRY0-F1
#
_cell.length_a   1.000
_cell.length_b   1.000
_cell.length_c   1.000
_cell.angle_alpha   90.00
_cell.angle_beta   90.00
_cell.angle_gamma   90.00
#
_symmetry.space_group_name_H-M   'P 1'
#
loop_
_entity.id
_entity.type
_entity.pdbx_description
1 polymer ?
#
loop_
_entity_poly.entity_id
_entity_poly.type
_entity_poly.pdbx_seq_one_letter_code
_entity_poly.pdbx_strand_id
1 'polypeptide(L)'
;MQQTRDNLVAEGPMPSSADDRYKTLFERINAAAFLTTLEGQIQEANQKSYEYLGYEWNELLRLTLQDILSKDLDWVQIREDLAARGCVSMESETVCKNGTQFPVDVDISIFRMNGTLVMFVLLWDITERKNQEKRLKESEKKYHGLFEYTTDGIFVLDAHGDILDINTRMCEIL
;
A
#
# COMPACT_ATOMS: atom_id res chain seq x y z
N MET A 1 26.54 3.44 -23.36
CA MET A 1 25.42 3.49 -22.38
C MET A 1 24.64 2.17 -22.39
N GLN A 2 25.32 1.01 -22.32
CA GLN A 2 24.65 -0.32 -22.40
C GLN A 2 25.13 -1.29 -21.31
N GLN A 3 26.06 -0.88 -20.43
CA GLN A 3 26.81 -1.81 -19.57
C GLN A 3 26.38 -1.80 -18.10
N THR A 4 25.31 -1.08 -17.75
CA THR A 4 24.88 -0.92 -16.34
C THR A 4 23.58 -1.66 -16.02
N ARG A 5 22.99 -2.41 -16.97
CA ARG A 5 21.71 -3.10 -16.78
C ARG A 5 21.81 -4.60 -16.46
N ASP A 6 22.99 -5.20 -16.57
CA ASP A 6 23.16 -6.66 -16.46
C ASP A 6 23.59 -7.15 -15.07
N ASN A 7 23.72 -6.27 -14.06
CA ASN A 7 24.24 -6.63 -12.74
C ASN A 7 23.19 -6.82 -11.62
N LEU A 8 21.89 -6.89 -11.94
CA LEU A 8 20.83 -7.00 -10.93
C LEU A 8 20.25 -8.40 -10.71
N VAL A 9 20.68 -9.40 -11.47
CA VAL A 9 20.26 -10.80 -11.23
C VAL A 9 21.47 -11.60 -10.78
N ALA A 10 21.90 -11.37 -9.54
CA ALA A 10 22.68 -12.38 -8.83
C ALA A 10 21.73 -13.56 -8.56
N GLU A 11 21.66 -14.50 -9.53
CA GLU A 11 21.05 -15.82 -9.38
C GLU A 11 21.86 -16.59 -8.33
N GLY A 12 21.61 -16.32 -7.06
CA GLY A 12 21.94 -17.26 -5.99
C GLY A 12 21.23 -18.58 -6.28
N PRO A 13 21.83 -19.74 -5.93
CA PRO A 13 21.22 -21.03 -6.20
C PRO A 13 19.79 -21.07 -5.64
N MET A 14 18.85 -21.54 -6.46
CA MET A 14 17.47 -21.79 -6.03
C MET A 14 17.49 -22.59 -4.72
N PRO A 15 16.71 -22.19 -3.69
CA PRO A 15 16.79 -22.84 -2.39
C PRO A 15 16.44 -24.34 -2.50
N SER A 16 17.26 -25.19 -1.89
CA SER A 16 17.26 -26.64 -2.09
C SER A 16 16.08 -27.37 -1.43
N SER A 17 15.41 -26.74 -0.46
CA SER A 17 14.29 -27.31 0.28
C SER A 17 13.03 -26.44 0.16
N ALA A 18 11.84 -27.02 0.40
CA ALA A 18 10.59 -26.27 0.41
C ALA A 18 10.59 -25.16 1.48
N ASP A 19 11.18 -25.43 2.64
CA ASP A 19 11.29 -24.48 3.75
C ASP A 19 12.21 -23.31 3.43
N ASP A 20 13.37 -23.57 2.78
CA ASP A 20 14.28 -22.48 2.38
C ASP A 20 13.64 -21.58 1.33
N ARG A 21 12.82 -22.14 0.43
CA ARG A 21 12.08 -21.36 -0.58
C ARG A 21 11.02 -20.48 0.08
N TYR A 22 10.23 -21.04 1.00
CA TYR A 22 9.23 -20.28 1.76
C TYR A 22 9.89 -19.11 2.49
N LYS A 23 10.93 -19.40 3.28
CA LYS A 23 11.63 -18.37 4.06
C LYS A 23 12.21 -17.29 3.16
N THR A 24 12.84 -17.67 2.05
CA THR A 24 13.43 -16.70 1.13
C THR A 24 12.39 -15.78 0.51
N LEU A 25 11.24 -16.32 0.09
CA LEU A 25 10.16 -15.52 -0.49
C LEU A 25 9.53 -14.62 0.57
N PHE A 26 9.15 -15.18 1.72
CA PHE A 26 8.53 -14.46 2.83
C PHE A 26 9.39 -13.27 3.30
N GLU A 27 10.70 -13.48 3.44
CA GLU A 27 11.65 -12.44 3.86
C GLU A 27 11.92 -11.38 2.78
N ARG A 28 11.77 -11.72 1.49
CA ARG A 28 12.03 -10.79 0.39
C ARG A 28 10.80 -10.01 -0.08
N ILE A 29 9.61 -10.30 0.45
CA ILE A 29 8.42 -9.52 0.12
C ILE A 29 8.65 -8.06 0.54
N ASN A 30 8.46 -7.13 -0.39
CA ASN A 30 8.58 -5.69 -0.14
C ASN A 30 7.30 -5.11 0.50
N ALA A 31 6.78 -5.81 1.49
CA ALA A 31 5.65 -5.47 2.31
C ALA A 31 5.85 -6.13 3.68
N ALA A 32 5.29 -5.54 4.73
CA ALA A 32 5.26 -6.19 6.03
C ALA A 32 4.33 -7.41 5.92
N ALA A 33 4.91 -8.60 6.08
CA ALA A 33 4.19 -9.85 5.93
C ALA A 33 4.04 -10.52 7.29
N PHE A 34 2.85 -11.07 7.54
CA PHE A 34 2.53 -11.78 8.77
C PHE A 34 1.82 -13.08 8.46
N LEU A 35 2.12 -14.09 9.27
CA LEU A 35 1.30 -15.28 9.40
C LEU A 35 0.59 -15.20 10.75
N THR A 36 -0.73 -15.35 10.77
CA THR A 36 -1.52 -15.21 11.99
C THR A 36 -2.54 -16.34 12.14
N THR A 37 -3.03 -16.52 13.37
CA THR A 37 -4.24 -17.31 13.60
C THR A 37 -5.47 -16.57 13.05
N LEU A 38 -6.63 -17.24 13.00
CA LEU A 38 -7.91 -16.60 12.60
C LEU A 38 -8.37 -15.51 13.57
N GLU A 39 -7.92 -15.59 14.82
CA GLU A 39 -8.16 -14.58 15.85
C GLU A 39 -7.24 -13.35 15.67
N GLY A 40 -6.30 -13.42 14.72
CA GLY A 40 -5.37 -12.35 14.41
C GLY A 40 -4.09 -12.37 15.26
N GLN A 41 -3.82 -13.43 16.02
CA GLN A 41 -2.58 -13.58 16.78
C GLN A 41 -1.40 -13.79 15.83
N ILE A 42 -0.36 -12.96 15.93
CA ILE A 42 0.81 -13.06 15.05
C ILE A 42 1.65 -14.30 15.45
N GLN A 43 1.91 -15.15 14.47
CA GLN A 43 2.74 -16.36 14.59
C GLN A 43 4.10 -16.19 13.93
N GLU A 44 4.16 -15.49 12.80
CA GLU A 44 5.39 -15.15 12.08
C GLU A 44 5.29 -13.76 11.46
N ALA A 45 6.44 -13.11 11.28
CA ALA A 45 6.59 -11.81 10.64
C ALA A 45 7.91 -11.74 9.85
N ASN A 46 7.91 -11.13 8.68
CA ASN A 46 9.14 -10.97 7.91
C ASN A 46 9.96 -9.76 8.39
N GLN A 47 11.20 -9.62 7.92
CA GLN A 47 12.08 -8.50 8.23
C GLN A 47 11.41 -7.13 8.00
N LYS A 48 10.59 -7.01 6.95
CA LYS A 48 9.94 -5.75 6.59
C LYS A 48 8.97 -5.27 7.67
N SER A 49 8.30 -6.20 8.35
CA SER A 49 7.40 -5.91 9.46
C SER A 49 8.08 -5.19 10.63
N TYR A 50 9.33 -5.54 10.92
CA TYR A 50 10.12 -4.88 11.96
C TYR A 50 10.52 -3.47 11.54
N GLU A 51 10.99 -3.32 10.30
CA GLU A 51 11.37 -2.03 9.72
C GLU A 51 10.20 -1.04 9.72
N TYR A 52 8.99 -1.53 9.43
CA TYR A 52 7.78 -0.72 9.38
C TYR A 52 7.25 -0.37 10.77
N LEU A 53 7.10 -1.36 11.65
CA LEU A 53 6.36 -1.17 12.90
C LEU A 53 7.25 -0.81 14.09
N GLY A 54 8.55 -1.09 14.02
CA GLY A 54 9.52 -0.80 15.08
C GLY A 54 9.40 -1.69 16.33
N TYR A 55 8.71 -2.83 16.22
CA TYR A 55 8.65 -3.84 17.28
C TYR A 55 9.75 -4.88 17.09
N GLU A 56 10.24 -5.41 18.20
CA GLU A 56 11.12 -6.58 18.22
C GLU A 56 10.31 -7.87 17.97
N TRP A 57 10.97 -8.95 17.54
CA TRP A 57 10.31 -10.24 17.21
C TRP A 57 9.40 -10.74 18.34
N ASN A 58 9.96 -10.79 19.56
CA ASN A 58 9.24 -11.28 20.74
C ASN A 58 8.07 -10.39 21.15
N GLU A 59 8.07 -9.13 20.74
CA GLU A 59 6.96 -8.21 20.95
C GLU A 59 5.88 -8.44 19.89
N LEU A 60 6.26 -8.52 18.61
CA LEU A 60 5.33 -8.81 17.50
C LEU A 60 4.53 -10.08 17.75
N LEU A 61 5.18 -11.16 18.18
CA LEU A 61 4.50 -12.44 18.46
C LEU A 61 3.48 -12.38 19.61
N ARG A 62 3.52 -11.32 20.43
CA ARG A 62 2.54 -11.09 21.51
C ARG A 62 1.41 -10.17 21.09
N LEU A 63 1.51 -9.54 19.92
CA LEU A 63 0.50 -8.64 19.39
C LEU A 63 -0.50 -9.39 18.51
N THR A 64 -1.63 -8.74 18.32
CA THR A 64 -2.63 -9.10 17.33
C THR A 64 -2.66 -8.09 16.19
N LEU A 65 -3.27 -8.45 15.06
CA LEU A 65 -3.50 -7.49 13.97
C LEU A 65 -4.27 -6.24 14.43
N GLN A 66 -5.13 -6.37 15.45
CA GLN A 66 -5.89 -5.24 16.00
C GLN A 66 -5.01 -4.24 16.78
N ASP A 67 -3.82 -4.64 17.19
CA ASP A 67 -2.88 -3.78 17.91
C ASP A 67 -2.05 -2.93 16.95
N ILE A 68 -1.85 -3.42 15.73
CA ILE A 68 -1.01 -2.77 14.71
C ILE A 68 -1.82 -2.12 13.58
N LEU A 69 -3.13 -2.37 13.49
CA LEU A 69 -4.03 -1.72 12.53
C LEU A 69 -5.02 -0.77 13.24
N SER A 70 -5.61 0.13 12.45
CA SER A 70 -6.58 1.10 12.94
C SER A 70 -7.74 0.44 13.70
N LYS A 71 -8.17 1.10 14.78
CA LYS A 71 -9.32 0.69 15.59
C LYS A 71 -10.66 0.89 14.86
N ASP A 72 -10.67 1.65 13.77
CA ASP A 72 -11.86 1.90 12.95
C ASP A 72 -12.19 0.74 11.99
N LEU A 73 -11.34 -0.29 11.94
CA LEU A 73 -11.59 -1.47 11.13
C LEU A 73 -12.78 -2.29 11.65
N ASP A 74 -13.70 -2.60 10.74
CA ASP A 74 -14.80 -3.52 11.01
C ASP A 74 -14.34 -4.98 10.91
N TRP A 75 -13.83 -5.50 12.03
CA TRP A 75 -13.40 -6.89 12.14
C TRP A 75 -14.52 -7.92 11.95
N VAL A 76 -15.80 -7.52 12.07
CA VAL A 76 -16.92 -8.42 11.79
C VAL A 76 -17.05 -8.60 10.28
N GLN A 77 -17.10 -7.49 9.54
CA GLN A 77 -17.16 -7.51 8.08
C GLN A 77 -15.95 -8.23 7.47
N ILE A 78 -14.74 -7.96 7.99
CA ILE A 78 -13.50 -8.64 7.55
C ILE A 78 -13.63 -10.16 7.68
N ARG A 79 -14.15 -10.65 8.81
CA ARG A 79 -14.34 -12.10 9.01
C ARG A 79 -15.39 -12.69 8.08
N GLU A 80 -16.48 -11.96 7.82
CA GLU A 80 -17.52 -12.40 6.89
C GLU A 80 -16.99 -12.49 5.45
N ASP A 81 -16.26 -11.48 4.99
CA ASP A 81 -15.65 -11.48 3.65
C ASP A 81 -14.59 -12.58 3.52
N LEU A 82 -13.75 -12.77 4.54
CA LEU A 82 -12.80 -13.88 4.58
C LEU A 82 -13.49 -15.24 4.53
N ALA A 83 -14.58 -15.43 5.27
CA ALA A 83 -15.34 -16.68 5.25
C ALA A 83 -16.02 -16.94 3.89
N ALA A 84 -16.49 -15.88 3.22
CA ALA A 84 -17.18 -15.97 1.94
C ALA A 84 -16.24 -16.15 0.74
N ARG A 85 -15.10 -15.45 0.74
CA ARG A 85 -14.21 -15.34 -0.44
C ARG A 85 -12.84 -15.96 -0.24
N GLY A 86 -12.43 -16.20 1.00
CA GLY A 86 -11.08 -16.65 1.34
C GLY A 86 -10.02 -15.54 1.34
N CYS A 87 -10.38 -14.32 0.94
CA CYS A 87 -9.49 -13.16 0.96
C CYS A 87 -10.27 -11.84 1.07
N VAL A 88 -9.60 -10.81 1.56
CA VAL A 88 -10.08 -9.43 1.60
C VAL A 88 -8.90 -8.47 1.40
N SER A 89 -9.15 -7.36 0.73
CA SER A 89 -8.17 -6.29 0.50
C SER A 89 -8.82 -4.95 0.85
N MET A 90 -8.11 -4.10 1.59
CA MET A 90 -8.62 -2.80 2.03
C MET A 90 -7.50 -1.81 2.36
N GLU A 91 -7.77 -0.53 2.17
CA GLU A 91 -6.91 0.51 2.75
C GLU A 91 -7.23 0.69 4.24
N SER A 92 -6.19 0.86 5.04
CA SER A 92 -6.28 1.18 6.46
C SER A 92 -5.12 2.08 6.88
N GLU A 93 -4.99 2.28 8.18
CA GLU A 93 -3.82 2.89 8.80
C GLU A 93 -3.19 1.88 9.76
N THR A 94 -1.87 1.87 9.80
CA THR A 94 -1.12 1.06 10.76
C THR A 94 -0.58 1.94 11.87
N VAL A 95 -0.48 1.39 13.08
CA VAL A 95 0.05 2.07 14.27
C VAL A 95 1.35 1.40 14.68
N CYS A 96 2.44 2.16 14.64
CA CYS A 96 3.77 1.70 15.04
C CYS A 96 3.96 1.74 16.56
N LYS A 97 5.01 1.07 17.05
CA LYS A 97 5.39 1.06 18.48
C LYS A 97 5.57 2.46 19.07
N ASN A 98 6.12 3.39 18.28
CA ASN A 98 6.35 4.77 18.69
C ASN A 98 5.10 5.68 18.56
N GLY A 99 3.95 5.11 18.18
CA GLY A 99 2.68 5.82 17.95
C GLY A 99 2.54 6.49 16.58
N THR A 100 3.56 6.40 15.71
CA THR A 100 3.47 6.91 14.33
C THR A 100 2.42 6.10 13.55
N GLN A 101 1.66 6.81 12.72
CA GLN A 101 0.65 6.22 11.87
C GLN A 101 0.92 6.55 10.42
N PHE A 102 0.71 5.59 9.54
CA PHE A 102 0.82 5.78 8.12
C PHE A 102 -0.20 4.90 7.39
N PRO A 103 -0.65 5.33 6.19
CA PRO A 103 -1.64 4.59 5.44
C PRO A 103 -1.03 3.33 4.84
N VAL A 104 -1.77 2.23 4.95
CA VAL A 104 -1.40 0.94 4.40
C VAL A 104 -2.50 0.38 3.51
N ASP A 105 -2.11 -0.37 2.49
CA ASP A 105 -3.00 -1.29 1.79
C ASP A 105 -2.82 -2.68 2.40
N VAL A 106 -3.92 -3.29 2.82
CA VAL A 106 -3.96 -4.50 3.66
C VAL A 106 -4.61 -5.63 2.88
N ASP A 107 -3.82 -6.64 2.55
CA ASP A 107 -4.31 -7.88 1.96
C ASP A 107 -4.32 -8.98 3.01
N ILE A 108 -5.46 -9.63 3.21
CA ILE A 108 -5.61 -10.77 4.11
C ILE A 108 -6.15 -11.94 3.31
N SER A 109 -5.49 -13.09 3.40
CA SER A 109 -5.94 -14.33 2.77
C SER A 109 -5.91 -15.47 3.78
N ILE A 110 -6.86 -16.40 3.68
CA ILE A 110 -6.92 -17.59 4.52
C ILE A 110 -6.59 -18.85 3.74
N PHE A 111 -5.79 -19.72 4.34
CA PHE A 111 -5.47 -21.03 3.76
C PHE A 111 -5.20 -22.05 4.86
N ARG A 112 -5.22 -23.34 4.49
CA ARG A 112 -4.88 -24.42 5.41
C ARG A 112 -3.39 -24.70 5.38
N MET A 113 -2.76 -24.65 6.54
CA MET A 113 -1.38 -25.06 6.77
C MET A 113 -1.36 -26.17 7.82
N ASN A 114 -0.87 -27.36 7.45
CA ASN A 114 -0.83 -28.54 8.32
C ASN A 114 -2.20 -28.90 8.96
N GLY A 115 -3.30 -28.68 8.23
CA GLY A 115 -4.67 -28.95 8.69
C GLY A 115 -5.34 -27.80 9.46
N THR A 116 -4.56 -26.82 9.92
CA THR A 116 -5.03 -25.63 10.64
C THR A 116 -5.27 -24.48 9.66
N LEU A 117 -6.36 -23.73 9.84
CA LEU A 117 -6.62 -22.53 9.04
C LEU A 117 -5.82 -21.36 9.63
N VAL A 118 -5.06 -20.67 8.78
CA VAL A 118 -4.21 -19.52 9.14
C VAL A 118 -4.51 -18.36 8.19
N MET A 119 -4.19 -17.15 8.63
CA MET A 119 -4.23 -15.96 7.78
C MET A 119 -2.82 -15.57 7.34
N PHE A 120 -2.67 -15.22 6.08
CA PHE A 120 -1.50 -14.52 5.56
C PHE A 120 -1.89 -13.07 5.27
N VAL A 121 -1.16 -12.14 5.89
CA VAL A 121 -1.47 -10.71 5.90
C VAL A 121 -0.30 -9.96 5.31
N LEU A 122 -0.55 -9.09 4.35
CA LEU A 122 0.42 -8.16 3.77
C LEU A 122 -0.01 -6.73 4.05
N LEU A 123 0.91 -5.91 4.56
CA LEU A 123 0.74 -4.47 4.72
C LEU A 123 1.71 -3.74 3.79
N TRP A 124 1.17 -3.05 2.79
CA TRP A 124 1.91 -2.21 1.87
C TRP A 124 1.83 -0.75 2.31
N ASP A 125 2.97 -0.11 2.53
CA ASP A 125 2.99 1.33 2.76
C ASP A 125 2.59 2.07 1.47
N ILE A 126 1.49 2.82 1.55
CA ILE A 126 0.95 3.61 0.44
C ILE A 126 1.13 5.11 0.65
N THR A 127 2.00 5.52 1.57
CA THR A 127 2.30 6.94 1.88
C THR A 127 2.76 7.69 0.64
N GLU A 128 3.72 7.13 -0.10
CA GLU A 128 4.25 7.78 -1.30
C GLU A 128 3.17 7.94 -2.38
N ARG A 129 2.35 6.90 -2.60
CA ARG A 129 1.21 6.96 -3.52
C ARG A 129 0.23 8.07 -3.13
N LYS A 130 -0.19 8.12 -1.87
CA LYS A 130 -1.12 9.16 -1.37
C LYS A 130 -0.52 10.56 -1.44
N ASN A 131 0.78 10.71 -1.18
CA ASN A 131 1.47 11.99 -1.32
C ASN A 131 1.51 12.46 -2.77
N GLN A 132 1.74 11.56 -3.73
CA GLN A 132 1.72 11.90 -5.15
C GLN A 132 0.32 12.31 -5.61
N GLU A 133 -0.71 11.55 -5.24
CA GLU A 133 -2.11 11.87 -5.53
C GLU A 133 -2.51 13.24 -4.94
N LYS A 134 -2.09 13.53 -3.70
CA LYS A 134 -2.33 14.82 -3.05
C LYS A 134 -1.64 15.97 -3.78
N ARG A 135 -0.36 15.81 -4.15
CA ARG A 135 0.39 16.83 -4.89
C ARG A 135 -0.22 17.11 -6.27
N LEU A 136 -0.66 16.07 -6.96
CA LEU A 136 -1.38 16.20 -8.24
C LEU A 136 -2.66 17.02 -8.04
N LYS A 137 -3.50 16.62 -7.09
CA LYS A 137 -4.76 17.31 -6.78
C LYS A 137 -4.58 18.77 -6.36
N GLU A 138 -3.54 19.07 -5.57
CA GLU A 138 -3.19 20.45 -5.21
C GLU A 138 -2.72 21.26 -6.42
N SER A 139 -1.95 20.64 -7.32
CA SER A 139 -1.50 21.29 -8.56
C SER A 139 -2.66 21.58 -9.52
N GLU A 140 -3.62 20.66 -9.67
CA GLU A 140 -4.82 20.83 -10.48
C GLU A 140 -5.71 21.94 -9.91
N LYS A 141 -5.94 21.96 -8.60
CA LYS A 141 -6.69 23.05 -7.94
C LYS A 141 -6.02 24.40 -8.13
N LYS A 142 -4.69 24.45 -8.03
CA LYS A 142 -3.93 25.68 -8.24
C LYS A 142 -4.00 26.14 -9.69
N TYR A 143 -3.86 25.22 -10.65
CA TYR A 143 -4.03 25.51 -12.07
C TYR A 143 -5.43 26.03 -12.35
N HIS A 144 -6.47 25.32 -11.92
CA HIS A 144 -7.86 25.71 -12.11
C HIS A 144 -8.16 27.10 -11.51
N GLY A 145 -7.70 27.37 -10.28
CA GLY A 145 -7.88 28.68 -9.66
C GLY A 145 -7.18 29.82 -10.41
N LEU A 146 -5.96 29.59 -10.91
CA LEU A 146 -5.23 30.60 -11.71
C LEU A 146 -5.86 30.80 -13.09
N PHE A 147 -6.33 29.71 -13.70
CA PHE A 147 -6.94 29.70 -15.03
C PHE A 147 -8.30 30.41 -15.02
N GLU A 148 -9.19 30.04 -14.09
CA GLU A 148 -10.56 30.59 -14.04
C GLU A 148 -10.64 32.03 -13.54
N TYR A 149 -9.87 32.37 -12.50
CA TYR A 149 -10.04 33.65 -11.81
C TYR A 149 -9.07 34.75 -12.27
N THR A 150 -8.31 34.52 -13.35
CA THR A 150 -7.49 35.58 -13.94
C THR A 150 -8.37 36.62 -14.65
N THR A 151 -7.90 37.87 -14.68
CA THR A 151 -8.58 38.97 -15.39
C THR A 151 -8.42 38.89 -16.91
N ASP A 152 -7.43 38.13 -17.37
CA ASP A 152 -7.14 37.93 -18.78
C ASP A 152 -7.97 36.77 -19.35
N GLY A 153 -8.44 36.90 -20.59
CA GLY A 153 -9.01 35.76 -21.32
C GLY A 153 -7.89 34.79 -21.70
N ILE A 154 -8.02 33.53 -21.29
CA ILE A 154 -7.08 32.46 -21.60
C ILE A 154 -7.79 31.41 -22.44
N PHE A 155 -7.15 30.98 -23.52
CA PHE A 155 -7.51 29.78 -24.27
C PHE A 155 -6.26 28.93 -24.48
N VAL A 156 -6.41 27.62 -24.30
CA VAL A 156 -5.36 26.61 -24.49
C VAL A 156 -5.61 25.93 -25.83
N LEU A 157 -4.59 25.85 -26.67
CA LEU A 157 -4.65 25.19 -27.97
C LEU A 157 -3.79 23.92 -27.95
N ASP A 158 -4.16 22.94 -28.77
CA ASP A 158 -3.29 21.81 -29.08
C ASP A 158 -2.23 22.18 -30.14
N ALA A 159 -1.43 21.19 -30.56
CA ALA A 159 -0.41 21.38 -31.58
C ALA A 159 -0.97 21.67 -32.99
N HIS A 160 -2.25 21.39 -33.23
CA HIS A 160 -2.96 21.62 -34.49
C HIS A 160 -3.71 22.96 -34.51
N GLY A 161 -3.80 23.64 -33.35
CA GLY A 161 -4.49 24.92 -33.19
C GLY A 161 -5.95 24.77 -32.76
N ASP A 162 -6.41 23.57 -32.42
CA ASP A 162 -7.74 23.33 -31.90
C ASP A 162 -7.81 23.73 -30.42
N ILE A 163 -8.94 24.33 -30.01
CA ILE A 163 -9.16 24.77 -28.62
C ILE A 163 -9.34 23.55 -27.72
N LEU A 164 -8.43 23.39 -26.76
CA LEU A 164 -8.48 22.37 -25.72
C LEU A 164 -9.23 22.86 -24.47
N ASP A 165 -9.07 24.13 -24.11
CA ASP A 165 -9.67 24.69 -22.90
C ASP A 165 -9.82 26.22 -23.02
N ILE A 166 -10.82 26.80 -22.34
CA ILE A 166 -11.06 28.25 -22.27
C ILE A 166 -11.50 28.63 -20.86
N ASN A 167 -10.96 29.71 -20.31
CA ASN A 167 -11.40 30.18 -19.00
C ASN A 167 -12.71 30.98 -19.11
N THR A 168 -13.42 31.11 -17.98
CA THR A 168 -14.67 31.89 -17.91
C THR A 168 -14.51 33.29 -18.49
N ARG A 169 -13.38 33.95 -18.21
CA ARG A 169 -13.14 35.32 -18.69
C ARG A 169 -13.08 35.43 -20.21
N MET A 170 -12.48 34.45 -20.90
CA MET A 170 -12.45 34.42 -22.36
C MET A 170 -13.86 34.28 -22.94
N CYS A 171 -14.71 33.46 -22.32
CA CYS A 171 -16.12 33.32 -22.71
C CYS A 171 -16.91 34.61 -22.55
N GLU A 172 -16.61 35.42 -21.53
CA GLU A 172 -17.28 36.72 -21.30
C GLU A 172 -16.82 37.82 -22.27
N ILE A 173 -15.61 37.71 -22.82
CA ILE A 173 -15.03 38.71 -23.73
C ILE A 173 -15.48 38.48 -25.19
N LEU A 174 -15.78 37.23 -25.56
CA LEU A 174 -16.28 36.83 -26.88
C LEU A 174 -17.76 37.21 -27.09
#